data_AF-A0A6L8I566-F1
#
_entry.id   AF-A0A6L8I566-F1
#
_cell.length_a   1.000
_cell.length_b   1.000
_cell.length_c   1.000
_cell.angle_alpha   90.00
_cell.angle_beta   90.00
_cell.angle_gamma   90.00
#
_symmetry.space_group_name_H-M   'P 1'
#
loop_
_entity.id
_entity.type
_entity.pdbx_description
1 polymer ?
#
loop_
_entity_poly.entity_id
_entity_poly.type
_entity_poly.pdbx_seq_one_letter_code
_entity_poly.pdbx_strand_id
1 'polypeptide(L)' 'MKIVHLTDTHVVAGDGFLAGLSPAERLRVAVDSINAEHGDAAYVVVTGDLSDSGDVASYETFGAEI' A
#
# COMPACT_ATOMS: atom_id res chain seq x y z
N MET A 1 0.92 -23.35 -3.22
CA MET A 1 0.18 -22.19 -2.71
C MET A 1 1.18 -21.05 -2.54
N LYS A 2 0.93 -19.90 -3.18
CA LYS A 2 1.81 -18.71 -3.11
C LYS A 2 1.08 -17.60 -2.34
N ILE A 3 1.79 -16.90 -1.46
CA ILE A 3 1.30 -15.72 -0.74
C ILE A 3 2.29 -14.59 -1.03
N VAL A 4 1.77 -13.40 -1.33
CA VAL A 4 2.56 -12.16 -1.33
C VAL A 4 2.31 -11.45 0.00
N HIS A 5 3.40 -11.03 0.64
CA HIS A 5 3.35 -10.33 1.91
C HIS A 5 3.90 -8.91 1.72
N LEU A 6 3.05 -7.92 1.96
CA LEU A 6 3.36 -6.49 1.92
C LEU A 6 3.20 -5.92 3.34
N THR A 7 3.97 -4.89 3.70
CA THR A 7 3.92 -4.29 5.04
C THR A 7 4.45 -2.86 4.99
N ASP A 8 4.17 -2.09 6.05
CA ASP A 8 4.77 -0.77 6.31
C ASP A 8 4.56 0.21 5.15
N THR A 9 3.30 0.33 4.69
CA THR A 9 2.95 1.21 3.57
C THR A 9 2.99 2.69 3.96
N HIS A 10 2.82 3.00 5.26
CA HIS A 10 2.88 4.34 5.84
C HIS A 10 2.17 5.39 4.99
N VAL A 11 0.95 5.09 4.53
CA VAL A 11 0.19 6.02 3.70
C VAL A 11 -0.16 7.26 4.52
N VAL A 12 -0.02 8.42 3.88
CA VAL A 12 -0.40 9.72 4.41
C VAL A 12 -1.61 10.24 3.66
N ALA A 13 -2.30 11.24 4.19
CA ALA A 13 -3.50 11.79 3.56
C ALA A 13 -3.22 12.47 2.21
N GLY A 14 -4.01 12.13 1.19
CA GLY A 14 -3.97 12.72 -0.15
C GLY A 14 -2.63 12.52 -0.86
N ASP A 15 -2.20 13.52 -1.62
CA ASP A 15 -0.91 13.52 -2.34
C ASP A 15 0.29 13.87 -1.44
N GLY A 16 0.20 13.53 -0.15
CA GLY A 16 1.21 13.85 0.84
C GLY A 16 2.54 13.12 0.60
N PHE A 17 3.60 13.68 1.18
CA PHE A 17 4.94 13.09 1.13
C PHE A 17 5.39 12.67 2.52
N LEU A 18 6.02 11.50 2.61
CA LEU A 18 6.75 11.03 3.78
C LEU A 18 8.22 10.85 3.40
N ALA A 19 9.11 11.50 4.14
CA ALA A 19 10.55 11.51 3.85
C ALA A 19 10.91 11.88 2.39
N GLY A 20 10.12 12.77 1.76
CA GLY A 20 10.33 13.24 0.38
C GLY A 20 9.81 12.29 -0.70
N LEU A 21 9.03 11.27 -0.36
CA LEU A 21 8.43 10.30 -1.27
C LEU A 21 6.90 10.29 -1.11
N SER A 22 6.15 10.00 -2.17
CA SER A 22 4.71 9.72 -2.06
C SER A 22 4.52 8.25 -1.67
N PRO A 23 4.03 7.93 -0.46
CA PRO A 23 3.76 6.54 -0.07
C PRO A 23 2.59 5.95 -0.87
N ALA A 24 1.57 6.76 -1.19
CA ALA A 24 0.43 6.34 -2.01
C ALA A 24 0.87 5.91 -3.42
N GLU A 25 1.69 6.73 -4.10
CA GLU A 25 2.22 6.38 -5.42
C GLU A 25 3.03 5.08 -5.37
N ARG A 26 3.85 4.89 -4.34
CA ARG A 26 4.66 3.69 -4.17
C ARG A 26 3.82 2.45 -3.90
N LEU A 27 2.78 2.57 -3.08
CA LEU A 27 1.82 1.50 -2.84
C LEU A 27 1.14 1.09 -4.15
N ARG A 28 0.64 2.06 -4.92
CA ARG A 28 0.04 1.81 -6.24
C ARG A 28 0.96 1.04 -7.17
N VAL A 29 2.22 1.49 -7.29
CA VAL A 29 3.22 0.83 -8.14
C VAL A 29 3.52 -0.60 -7.64
N ALA A 30 3.55 -0.82 -6.34
CA ALA A 30 3.74 -2.16 -5.78
C ALA A 30 2.54 -3.07 -6.09
N VAL A 31 1.31 -2.58 -5.94
CA VAL A 31 0.08 -3.31 -6.27
C VAL A 31 0.02 -3.63 -7.76
N ASP A 32 0.36 -2.68 -8.63
CA ASP A 32 0.43 -2.90 -10.08
C ASP A 32 1.44 -3.99 -10.46
N SER A 33 2.65 -3.98 -9.86
CA SER A 33 3.67 -5.02 -10.07
C SER A 33 3.20 -6.38 -9.56
N ILE A 34 2.60 -6.45 -8.37
CA ILE A 34 2.04 -7.69 -7.83
C ILE A 34 0.96 -8.25 -8.77
N ASN A 35 0.06 -7.42 -9.27
CA ASN A 35 -1.00 -7.84 -10.19
C ASN A 35 -0.43 -8.33 -11.52
N ALA A 36 0.60 -7.66 -12.06
CA ALA A 36 1.20 -8.02 -13.34
C ALA A 36 2.06 -9.29 -13.27
N GLU A 37 2.82 -9.48 -12.19
CA GLU A 37 3.87 -10.49 -12.10
C GLU A 37 3.49 -11.67 -11.19
N HIS A 38 2.47 -11.50 -10.35
CA HIS A 38 2.11 -12.46 -9.31
C HIS A 38 0.62 -12.83 -9.28
N GLY A 39 -0.09 -12.73 -10.41
CA GLY A 39 -1.52 -13.09 -10.52
C GLY A 39 -1.90 -14.53 -10.12
N ASP A 40 -0.95 -15.46 -9.98
CA ASP A 40 -1.15 -16.80 -9.43
C ASP A 40 -1.08 -16.86 -7.88
N ALA A 41 -0.88 -15.72 -7.19
CA ALA A 41 -0.92 -15.64 -5.74
C ALA A 41 -2.32 -16.02 -5.22
N ALA A 42 -2.36 -16.88 -4.21
CA ALA A 42 -3.62 -17.23 -3.54
C ALA A 42 -4.11 -16.07 -2.67
N TYR A 43 -3.18 -15.32 -2.08
CA TYR A 43 -3.46 -14.17 -1.21
C TYR A 43 -2.34 -13.13 -1.31
N VAL A 44 -2.74 -11.87 -1.13
CA VAL A 44 -1.85 -10.76 -0.75
C VAL A 44 -2.24 -10.37 0.66
N VAL A 45 -1.27 -10.28 1.57
CA VAL A 45 -1.51 -9.90 2.97
C VAL A 45 -0.73 -8.64 3.27
N VAL A 46 -1.41 -7.61 3.79
CA VAL A 46 -0.80 -6.36 4.25
C VAL A 46 -0.85 -6.31 5.78
N THR A 47 0.30 -6.27 6.47
CA THR A 47 0.38 -6.69 7.88
C THR A 47 0.63 -5.61 8.93
N GLY A 48 0.62 -4.32 8.61
CA GLY A 48 0.87 -3.29 9.61
C GLY A 48 1.26 -1.97 9.00
N ASP A 49 1.22 -0.94 9.84
CA ASP A 49 1.57 0.45 9.50
C ASP A 49 1.01 0.87 8.14
N LEU A 50 -0.28 0.57 7.96
CA LEU A 50 -1.01 0.86 6.71
C LEU A 50 -1.02 2.37 6.45
N SER A 51 -1.27 3.12 7.53
CA SER A 51 -1.25 4.57 7.62
C SER A 51 -0.13 4.99 8.56
N ASP A 52 0.52 6.14 8.28
CA ASP A 52 1.55 6.72 9.13
C ASP A 52 0.98 7.40 10.38
N SER A 53 -0.16 8.08 10.25
CA SER A 53 -0.77 8.91 11.30
C SER A 53 -2.04 8.32 11.92
N GLY A 54 -2.59 7.26 11.35
CA GLY A 54 -3.80 6.58 11.84
C GLY A 54 -5.09 7.40 11.74
N ASP A 55 -5.09 8.50 10.98
CA ASP A 55 -6.27 9.34 10.76
C ASP A 55 -7.15 8.81 9.62
N VAL A 56 -8.40 9.31 9.54
CA VAL A 56 -9.37 8.84 8.54
C VAL A 56 -8.89 9.10 7.11
N ALA A 57 -8.30 10.25 6.83
CA ALA A 57 -7.93 10.62 5.47
C ALA A 57 -6.77 9.77 4.94
N SER A 58 -5.79 9.41 5.80
CA SER A 58 -4.73 8.47 5.41
C SER A 58 -5.26 7.06 5.15
N TYR A 59 -6.28 6.59 5.88
CA TYR A 59 -6.94 5.32 5.57
C TYR A 59 -7.78 5.38 4.28
N GLU A 60 -8.44 6.51 4.00
CA GLU A 60 -9.14 6.73 2.73
C GLU A 60 -8.15 6.70 1.55
N THR A 61 -6.99 7.35 1.69
CA THR A 61 -5.92 7.28 0.69
C THR A 61 -5.38 5.86 0.55
N PHE A 62 -5.10 5.16 1.66
CA PHE A 62 -4.65 3.76 1.62
C PHE A 62 -5.65 2.90 0.84
N GLY A 63 -6.95 2.97 1.17
CA GLY A 63 -8.00 2.20 0.53
C GLY A 63 -8.21 2.49 -0.96
N ALA A 64 -7.73 3.62 -1.47
CA ALA A 64 -7.79 3.95 -2.90
C ALA A 64 -6.70 3.24 -3.72
N GLU A 65 -5.62 2.76 -3.09
CA GLU A 65 -4.43 2.23 -3.76
C GLU A 65 -4.29 0.69 -3.71
N ILE A 66 -5.25 -0.02 -3.12
CA ILE A 66 -5.26 -1.50 -2.96
C ILE A 66 -6.45 -2.17 -3.64
#